data_AF-A0A935JU86-F1
#
_entry.id   AF-A0A935JU86-F1
#
_cell.length_a   1.000
_cell.length_b   1.000
_cell.length_c   1.000
_cell.angle_alpha   90.00
_cell.angle_beta   90.00
_cell.angle_gamma   90.00
#
_symmetry.space_group_name_H-M   'P 1'
#
loop_
_entity.id
_entity.type
_entity.pdbx_description
1 polymer ?
#
loop_
_entity_poly.entity_id
_entity_poly.type
_entity_poly.pdbx_seq_one_letter_code
_entity_poly.pdbx_strand_id
1 'polypeptide(L)'
;MKRLVLLITIITATVGIAGAQGMCNALDVNMGFANNALKSSLADTFHVISDDMQKLLFTPDVWKAELAKVMNCSPSSFPSNWMDRVRDNYDQLKAIADNDGKTKVWKERPFQRPTEQAIVKTKYLAKYPGVKILKIGSNYKDWNVFKNSLGIPTNRYIRGEILLQIPGRPYCQAQEWVIKQAYKGGGYSASVAENVGGAGYFVMCP
;
A
#
# COMPACT_ATOMS: atom_id res chain seq x y z
N MET A 1 29.93 -70.59 27.65
CA MET A 1 30.81 -69.41 27.62
C MET A 1 30.18 -68.33 26.74
N LYS A 2 29.99 -67.15 27.34
CA LYS A 2 29.86 -65.78 26.80
C LYS A 2 29.25 -65.52 25.39
N ARG A 3 28.11 -64.82 25.47
CA ARG A 3 27.46 -63.87 24.56
C ARG A 3 28.37 -63.11 23.56
N LEU A 4 27.86 -62.82 22.36
CA LEU A 4 27.77 -61.44 21.85
C LEU A 4 26.74 -61.33 20.70
N VAL A 5 25.62 -60.67 20.99
CA VAL A 5 24.65 -60.18 20.01
C VAL A 5 25.04 -58.72 19.74
N LEU A 6 25.37 -58.36 18.51
CA LEU A 6 25.66 -56.98 18.13
C LEU A 6 24.36 -56.33 17.63
N LEU A 7 23.65 -55.64 18.54
CA LEU A 7 22.61 -54.69 18.17
C LEU A 7 23.29 -53.42 17.65
N ILE A 8 23.08 -53.08 16.37
CA ILE A 8 23.40 -51.76 15.85
C ILE A 8 22.24 -50.84 16.23
N THR A 9 22.42 -50.12 17.34
CA THR A 9 21.51 -49.04 17.75
C THR A 9 21.80 -47.82 16.87
N ILE A 10 20.92 -47.53 15.92
CA ILE A 10 20.91 -46.23 15.24
C ILE A 10 20.42 -45.21 16.27
N ILE A 11 21.35 -44.46 16.84
CA ILE A 11 21.04 -43.25 17.60
C ILE A 11 20.70 -42.18 16.57
N THR A 12 19.41 -42.04 16.26
CA THR A 12 18.89 -40.78 15.72
C THR A 12 19.13 -39.73 16.79
N ALA A 13 20.21 -38.96 16.62
CA ALA A 13 20.40 -37.73 17.34
C ALA A 13 19.31 -36.75 16.89
N THR A 14 18.14 -36.81 17.55
CA THR A 14 17.24 -35.67 17.64
C THR A 14 17.97 -34.61 18.44
N VAL A 15 18.80 -33.82 17.76
CA VAL A 15 19.20 -32.51 18.25
C VAL A 15 17.90 -31.72 18.32
N GLY A 16 17.31 -31.70 19.50
CA GLY A 16 16.22 -30.79 19.83
C GLY A 16 16.74 -29.38 19.59
N ILE A 17 16.33 -28.78 18.48
CA ILE A 17 16.45 -27.35 18.24
C ILE A 17 15.43 -26.67 19.17
N ALA A 18 15.70 -26.74 20.48
CA ALA A 18 15.11 -25.84 21.46
C ALA A 18 15.88 -24.52 21.36
N GLY A 19 15.69 -23.81 20.25
CA GLY A 19 16.46 -22.62 19.90
C GLY A 19 15.93 -21.83 18.71
N ALA A 20 14.64 -21.95 18.39
CA ALA A 20 14.02 -21.17 17.30
C ALA A 20 12.58 -20.71 17.60
N GLN A 21 12.14 -20.77 18.86
CA GLN A 21 10.88 -20.12 19.30
C GLN A 21 11.14 -18.68 19.80
N GLY A 22 12.04 -17.96 19.13
CA GLY A 22 11.87 -16.52 18.95
C GLY A 22 10.73 -16.31 17.95
N MET A 23 9.54 -16.79 18.30
CA MET A 23 8.36 -16.85 17.44
C MET A 23 8.06 -15.43 16.92
N CYS A 24 7.53 -15.34 15.71
CA CYS A 24 6.95 -14.11 15.17
C CYS A 24 5.73 -13.70 16.02
N ASN A 25 5.95 -13.31 17.28
CA ASN A 25 4.92 -13.12 18.31
C ASN A 25 3.94 -12.01 17.96
N ALA A 26 4.36 -11.10 17.08
CA ALA A 26 3.55 -10.01 16.57
C ALA A 26 2.76 -10.38 15.30
N LEU A 27 2.88 -11.60 14.76
CA LEU A 27 2.23 -11.95 13.50
C LEU A 27 0.71 -11.81 13.61
N ASP A 28 0.09 -12.39 14.65
CA ASP A 28 -1.36 -12.32 14.83
C ASP A 28 -1.86 -10.87 14.94
N VAL A 29 -1.13 -10.02 15.67
CA VAL A 29 -1.42 -8.59 15.80
C VAL A 29 -1.32 -7.87 14.45
N ASN A 30 -0.27 -8.13 13.67
CA ASN A 30 -0.10 -7.56 12.34
C ASN A 30 -1.17 -8.04 11.35
N MET A 31 -1.57 -9.32 11.41
CA MET A 31 -2.69 -9.82 10.62
C MET A 31 -4.02 -9.18 11.06
N GLY A 32 -4.16 -8.81 12.33
CA GLY A 32 -5.27 -7.99 12.81
C GLY A 32 -5.30 -6.59 12.19
N PHE A 33 -4.17 -5.91 12.13
CA PHE A 33 -4.06 -4.61 11.46
C PHE A 33 -4.32 -4.70 9.96
N ALA A 34 -3.76 -5.71 9.28
CA ALA A 34 -4.03 -5.98 7.87
C ALA A 34 -5.54 -6.23 7.64
N ASN A 35 -6.19 -7.03 8.48
CA ASN A 35 -7.62 -7.30 8.34
C ASN A 35 -8.47 -6.03 8.49
N ASN A 36 -8.11 -5.15 9.44
CA ASN A 36 -8.79 -3.87 9.61
C ASN A 36 -8.59 -2.94 8.41
N ALA A 37 -7.38 -2.93 7.83
CA ALA A 37 -7.11 -2.15 6.62
C ALA A 37 -7.93 -2.66 5.42
N LEU A 38 -7.99 -3.97 5.21
CA LEU A 38 -8.83 -4.58 4.17
C LEU A 38 -10.32 -4.25 4.37
N LYS A 39 -10.81 -4.35 5.61
CA LYS A 39 -12.19 -3.97 5.96
C LYS A 39 -12.47 -2.50 5.70
N SER A 40 -11.51 -1.61 6.01
CA SER A 40 -11.64 -0.18 5.72
C SER A 40 -11.72 0.08 4.21
N SER A 41 -10.94 -0.63 3.40
CA SER A 41 -11.02 -0.55 1.93
C SER A 41 -12.35 -1.09 1.40
N LEU A 42 -12.88 -2.17 1.98
CA LEU A 42 -14.20 -2.71 1.60
C LEU A 42 -15.36 -1.75 1.93
N ALA A 43 -15.22 -0.95 2.99
CA ALA A 43 -16.22 0.05 3.38
C ALA A 43 -16.09 1.38 2.60
N ASP A 44 -14.99 1.60 1.88
CA ASP A 44 -14.75 2.79 1.08
C ASP A 44 -15.47 2.71 -0.27
N THR A 45 -16.19 3.77 -0.65
CA THR A 45 -16.98 3.83 -1.90
C THR A 45 -16.14 3.57 -3.16
N PHE A 46 -14.88 3.96 -3.16
CA PHE A 46 -13.98 3.76 -4.30
C PHE A 46 -13.12 2.51 -4.16
N HIS A 47 -13.21 1.81 -3.02
CA HIS A 47 -12.34 0.72 -2.61
C HIS A 47 -10.86 1.13 -2.70
N VAL A 48 -10.50 2.26 -2.09
CA VAL A 48 -9.10 2.71 -2.03
C VAL A 48 -8.26 1.71 -1.23
N ILE A 49 -7.20 1.19 -1.84
CA ILE A 49 -6.31 0.16 -1.27
C ILE A 49 -4.91 0.76 -1.08
N SER A 50 -4.35 0.63 0.12
CA SER A 50 -2.99 1.11 0.40
C SER A 50 -1.93 0.27 -0.33
N ASP A 51 -0.75 0.84 -0.58
CA ASP A 51 0.35 0.14 -1.25
C ASP A 51 0.72 -1.18 -0.54
N ASP A 52 0.67 -1.19 0.79
CA ASP A 52 0.95 -2.39 1.58
C ASP A 52 -0.12 -3.47 1.38
N MET A 53 -1.40 -3.10 1.45
CA MET A 53 -2.50 -4.04 1.20
C MET A 53 -2.50 -4.52 -0.25
N GLN A 54 -2.09 -3.70 -1.21
CA GLN A 54 -1.93 -4.17 -2.59
C GLN A 54 -0.82 -5.22 -2.71
N LYS A 55 0.30 -5.09 -2.00
CA LYS A 55 1.31 -6.15 -1.95
C LYS A 55 0.73 -7.42 -1.36
N LEU A 56 -0.07 -7.31 -0.29
CA LEU A 56 -0.77 -8.45 0.28
C LEU A 56 -1.65 -9.13 -0.79
N LEU A 57 -2.50 -8.36 -1.50
CA LEU A 57 -3.46 -8.87 -2.51
C LEU A 57 -2.82 -9.48 -3.77
N PHE A 58 -1.69 -8.96 -4.24
CA PHE A 58 -1.15 -9.33 -5.56
C PHE A 58 0.23 -9.99 -5.51
N THR A 59 0.97 -9.81 -4.43
CA THR A 59 2.30 -10.39 -4.22
C THR A 59 2.47 -10.83 -2.76
N PRO A 60 1.63 -11.73 -2.23
CA PRO A 60 1.58 -12.07 -0.80
C PRO A 60 2.92 -12.56 -0.25
N ASP A 61 3.74 -13.23 -1.07
CA ASP A 61 5.08 -13.68 -0.66
C ASP A 61 6.05 -12.50 -0.45
N VAL A 62 5.94 -11.44 -1.25
CA VAL A 62 6.74 -10.21 -1.08
C VAL A 62 6.30 -9.51 0.21
N TRP A 63 4.99 -9.38 0.42
CA TRP A 63 4.44 -8.79 1.64
C TRP A 63 4.89 -9.57 2.89
N LYS A 64 4.78 -10.91 2.85
CA LYS A 64 5.23 -11.80 3.91
C LYS A 64 6.71 -11.61 4.22
N ALA A 65 7.56 -11.53 3.20
CA ALA A 65 9.00 -11.32 3.38
C ALA A 65 9.33 -9.95 4.00
N GLU A 66 8.60 -8.90 3.64
CA GLU A 66 8.77 -7.57 4.23
C GLU A 66 8.27 -7.52 5.68
N LEU A 67 7.10 -8.09 5.96
CA LEU A 67 6.58 -8.16 7.33
C LEU A 67 7.53 -8.96 8.24
N ALA A 68 8.07 -10.08 7.75
CA ALA A 68 9.04 -10.88 8.50
C ALA A 68 10.27 -10.05 8.90
N LYS A 69 10.78 -9.18 8.02
CA LYS A 69 11.87 -8.24 8.34
C LYS A 69 11.47 -7.24 9.44
N VAL A 70 10.27 -6.67 9.36
CA VAL A 70 9.75 -5.73 10.37
C VAL A 70 9.63 -6.41 11.74
N MET A 71 9.20 -7.67 11.76
CA MET A 71 9.06 -8.47 12.99
C MET A 71 10.38 -9.12 13.44
N ASN A 72 11.49 -8.90 12.72
CA ASN A 72 12.78 -9.53 12.97
C ASN A 72 12.70 -11.07 13.07
N CYS A 73 11.97 -11.71 12.15
CA CYS A 73 11.85 -13.16 12.07
C CYS A 73 12.02 -13.68 10.62
N SER A 74 12.14 -15.00 10.45
CA SER A 74 12.23 -15.61 9.12
C SER A 74 10.84 -15.75 8.48
N PRO A 75 10.68 -15.52 7.16
CA PRO A 75 9.45 -15.86 6.45
C PRO A 75 9.07 -17.35 6.57
N SER A 76 10.05 -18.25 6.75
CA SER A 76 9.81 -19.67 6.98
C SER A 76 9.21 -19.98 8.36
N SER A 77 9.28 -19.04 9.31
CA SER A 77 8.70 -19.16 10.65
C SER A 77 7.21 -18.83 10.71
N PHE A 78 6.61 -18.37 9.60
CA PHE A 78 5.17 -18.14 9.54
C PHE A 78 4.45 -19.50 9.47
N PRO A 79 3.36 -19.70 10.23
CA PRO A 79 2.56 -20.92 10.13
C PRO A 79 1.94 -21.03 8.73
N SER A 80 1.64 -22.25 8.28
CA SER A 80 1.04 -22.48 6.95
C SER A 80 -0.30 -21.75 6.76
N ASN A 81 -1.00 -21.46 7.85
CA ASN A 81 -2.31 -20.86 7.88
C ASN A 81 -2.30 -19.37 8.26
N TRP A 82 -1.15 -18.69 8.13
CA TRP A 82 -0.97 -17.28 8.51
C TRP A 82 -1.98 -16.30 7.87
N MET A 83 -2.56 -16.66 6.72
CA MET A 83 -3.57 -15.86 6.01
C MET A 83 -5.00 -16.05 6.51
N ASP A 84 -5.29 -17.05 7.34
CA ASP A 84 -6.67 -17.40 7.73
C ASP A 84 -7.43 -16.20 8.31
N ARG A 85 -6.76 -15.37 9.12
CA ARG A 85 -7.36 -14.19 9.76
C ARG A 85 -7.83 -13.10 8.78
N VAL A 86 -7.22 -13.02 7.61
CA VAL A 86 -7.54 -11.99 6.60
C VAL A 86 -8.31 -12.56 5.41
N ARG A 87 -8.46 -13.88 5.31
CA ARG A 87 -8.84 -14.58 4.07
C ARG A 87 -10.13 -14.04 3.46
N ASP A 88 -11.19 -13.91 4.25
CA ASP A 88 -12.49 -13.48 3.74
C ASP A 88 -12.43 -12.06 3.16
N ASN A 89 -11.86 -11.11 3.89
CA ASN A 89 -11.73 -9.72 3.42
C ASN A 89 -10.73 -9.60 2.27
N TYR A 90 -9.68 -10.43 2.28
CA TYR A 90 -8.70 -10.53 1.20
C TYR A 90 -9.38 -10.98 -0.08
N ASP A 91 -10.13 -12.09 -0.05
CA ASP A 91 -10.76 -12.67 -1.24
C ASP A 91 -11.82 -11.72 -1.81
N GLN A 92 -12.63 -11.11 -0.95
CA GLN A 92 -13.62 -10.11 -1.35
C GLN A 92 -12.97 -8.88 -2.00
N LEU A 93 -11.99 -8.27 -1.33
CA LEU A 93 -11.35 -7.05 -1.86
C LEU A 93 -10.55 -7.34 -3.12
N LYS A 94 -9.92 -8.52 -3.21
CA LYS A 94 -9.21 -8.97 -4.41
C LYS A 94 -10.17 -9.11 -5.59
N ALA A 95 -11.33 -9.75 -5.39
CA ALA A 95 -12.33 -9.90 -6.44
C ALA A 95 -12.85 -8.53 -6.93
N ILE A 96 -13.10 -7.58 -6.01
CA ILE A 96 -13.48 -6.21 -6.36
C ILE A 96 -12.37 -5.52 -7.16
N ALA A 97 -11.12 -5.58 -6.68
CA ALA A 97 -9.99 -4.96 -7.37
C ALA A 97 -9.75 -5.57 -8.76
N ASP A 98 -9.91 -6.89 -8.91
CA ASP A 98 -9.82 -7.58 -10.19
C ASP A 98 -10.98 -7.18 -11.13
N ASN A 99 -12.19 -7.00 -10.62
CA ASN A 99 -13.33 -6.55 -11.42
C ASN A 99 -13.19 -5.08 -11.84
N ASP A 100 -12.90 -4.19 -10.90
CA ASP A 100 -12.72 -2.75 -11.15
C ASP A 100 -11.55 -2.53 -12.11
N GLY A 101 -10.42 -3.23 -11.90
CA GLY A 101 -9.27 -3.19 -12.79
C GLY A 101 -9.54 -3.62 -14.23
N LYS A 102 -10.62 -4.35 -14.48
CA LYS A 102 -11.04 -4.79 -15.83
C LYS A 102 -12.16 -3.95 -16.43
N THR A 103 -13.01 -3.34 -15.59
CA THR A 103 -14.29 -2.78 -16.05
C THR A 103 -14.43 -1.28 -15.77
N LYS A 104 -13.75 -0.76 -14.74
CA LYS A 104 -13.91 0.63 -14.30
C LYS A 104 -13.07 1.56 -15.15
N VAL A 105 -13.72 2.43 -15.90
CA VAL A 105 -13.06 3.44 -16.72
C VAL A 105 -12.68 4.65 -15.85
N TRP A 106 -11.42 5.07 -15.94
CA TRP A 106 -11.00 6.30 -15.27
C TRP A 106 -11.57 7.53 -15.97
N LYS A 107 -12.23 8.40 -15.19
CA LYS A 107 -12.73 9.69 -15.68
C LYS A 107 -11.66 10.77 -15.55
N GLU A 108 -11.35 11.40 -16.67
CA GLU A 108 -10.40 12.50 -16.72
C GLU A 108 -10.86 13.71 -15.91
N ARG A 109 -9.90 14.31 -15.22
CA ARG A 109 -10.13 15.46 -14.35
C ARG A 109 -10.20 16.74 -15.21
N PRO A 110 -11.18 17.63 -14.96
CA PRO A 110 -11.51 18.71 -15.90
C PRO A 110 -10.50 19.86 -15.95
N PHE A 111 -9.61 19.99 -14.95
CA PHE A 111 -8.69 21.12 -14.87
C PHE A 111 -7.23 20.71 -14.96
N GLN A 112 -6.46 21.43 -15.76
CA GLN A 112 -5.02 21.21 -15.92
C GLN A 112 -4.23 22.24 -15.10
N ARG A 113 -3.14 21.78 -14.48
CA ARG A 113 -2.25 22.60 -13.64
C ARG A 113 -0.80 22.23 -13.89
N PRO A 114 -0.21 22.67 -15.01
CA PRO A 114 1.08 22.16 -15.47
C PRO A 114 2.18 22.22 -14.39
N THR A 115 2.28 23.33 -13.65
CA THR A 115 3.29 23.52 -12.59
C THR A 115 3.10 22.55 -11.44
N GLU A 116 1.91 22.51 -10.83
CA GLU A 116 1.59 21.62 -9.71
C GLU A 116 1.70 20.15 -10.12
N GLN A 117 1.21 19.81 -11.31
CA GLN A 117 1.28 18.46 -11.84
C GLN A 117 2.72 18.02 -12.07
N ALA A 118 3.61 18.89 -12.56
CA ALA A 118 5.03 18.54 -12.71
C ALA A 118 5.65 18.14 -11.36
N ILE A 119 5.38 18.89 -10.29
CA ILE A 119 5.83 18.56 -8.93
C ILE A 119 5.32 17.18 -8.51
N VAL A 120 4.02 16.92 -8.71
CA VAL A 120 3.39 15.62 -8.39
C VAL A 120 4.04 14.49 -9.19
N LYS A 121 4.21 14.65 -10.51
CA LYS A 121 4.83 13.65 -11.38
C LYS A 121 6.23 13.26 -10.89
N THR A 122 7.07 14.24 -10.55
CA THR A 122 8.42 13.98 -9.99
C THR A 122 8.36 13.13 -8.72
N LYS A 123 7.41 13.40 -7.82
CA LYS A 123 7.26 12.62 -6.59
C LYS A 123 6.79 11.20 -6.84
N TYR A 124 5.86 10.99 -7.79
CA TYR A 124 5.43 9.64 -8.18
C TYR A 124 6.54 8.84 -8.86
N LEU A 125 7.31 9.47 -9.75
CA LEU A 125 8.47 8.83 -10.40
C LEU A 125 9.55 8.42 -9.40
N ALA A 126 9.77 9.23 -8.36
CA ALA A 126 10.70 8.89 -7.29
C ALA A 126 10.17 7.76 -6.38
N LYS A 127 8.87 7.75 -6.10
CA LYS A 127 8.25 6.75 -5.20
C LYS A 127 8.07 5.39 -5.84
N TYR A 128 7.75 5.34 -7.13
CA TYR A 128 7.51 4.09 -7.86
C TYR A 128 8.46 3.99 -9.06
N PRO A 129 9.67 3.41 -8.87
CA PRO A 129 10.61 3.22 -9.96
C PRO A 129 9.98 2.49 -11.14
N GLY A 130 10.10 3.05 -12.35
CA GLY A 130 9.53 2.48 -13.58
C GLY A 130 8.03 2.74 -13.79
N VAL A 131 7.38 3.54 -12.95
CA VAL A 131 5.97 3.92 -13.14
C VAL A 131 5.74 4.68 -14.44
N LYS A 132 4.65 4.35 -15.13
CA LYS A 132 4.14 5.17 -16.24
C LYS A 132 3.00 6.04 -15.74
N ILE A 133 3.13 7.35 -15.93
CA ILE A 133 2.07 8.31 -15.67
C ILE A 133 1.26 8.46 -16.95
N LEU A 134 0.02 7.98 -16.95
CA LEU A 134 -0.83 7.94 -18.14
C LEU A 134 -1.62 9.22 -18.30
N LYS A 135 -2.26 9.67 -17.21
CA LYS A 135 -3.04 10.91 -17.18
C LYS A 135 -2.94 11.57 -15.81
N ILE A 136 -3.16 12.88 -15.74
CA ILE A 136 -3.21 13.63 -14.50
C ILE A 136 -4.11 14.85 -14.68
N GLY A 137 -4.81 15.25 -13.63
CA GLY A 137 -5.56 16.50 -13.64
C GLY A 137 -6.14 16.84 -12.27
N SER A 138 -6.66 18.06 -12.12
CA SER A 138 -7.20 18.60 -10.89
C SER A 138 -8.72 18.56 -10.86
N ASN A 139 -9.27 18.33 -9.67
CA ASN A 139 -10.71 18.36 -9.42
C ASN A 139 -11.27 19.78 -9.35
N TYR A 140 -10.44 20.81 -9.11
CA TYR A 140 -10.90 22.17 -8.85
C TYR A 140 -10.24 23.21 -9.77
N LYS A 141 -11.06 24.15 -10.25
CA LYS A 141 -10.61 25.30 -11.04
C LYS A 141 -9.78 26.28 -10.22
N ASP A 142 -10.19 26.50 -8.97
CA ASP A 142 -9.60 27.48 -8.07
C ASP A 142 -8.91 26.81 -6.88
N TRP A 143 -8.03 27.56 -6.22
CA TRP A 143 -7.40 27.11 -4.98
C TRP A 143 -8.39 27.18 -3.82
N ASN A 144 -8.44 26.13 -3.01
CA ASN A 144 -9.21 26.16 -1.77
C ASN A 144 -8.38 26.86 -0.69
N VAL A 145 -8.84 28.02 -0.22
CA VAL A 145 -8.12 28.86 0.75
C VAL A 145 -8.70 28.65 2.15
N PHE A 146 -7.85 28.24 3.09
CA PHE A 146 -8.17 28.20 4.51
C PHE A 146 -7.83 29.52 5.17
N LYS A 147 -8.68 29.94 6.10
CA LYS A 147 -8.52 31.15 6.92
C LYS A 147 -8.59 30.79 8.40
N ASN A 148 -7.90 31.56 9.24
CA ASN A 148 -8.06 31.48 10.69
C ASN A 148 -9.33 32.22 11.16
N SER A 149 -9.57 32.26 12.47
CA SER A 149 -10.72 32.93 13.08
C SER A 149 -10.80 34.44 12.82
N LEU A 150 -9.67 35.08 12.46
CA LEU A 150 -9.59 36.50 12.10
C LEU A 150 -9.81 36.73 10.59
N GLY A 151 -10.11 35.68 9.81
CA GLY A 151 -10.28 35.77 8.36
C GLY A 151 -8.97 35.86 7.57
N ILE A 152 -7.82 35.70 8.24
CA ILE A 152 -6.48 35.79 7.61
C ILE A 152 -6.17 34.43 6.95
N PRO A 153 -5.75 34.41 5.66
CA PRO A 153 -5.34 33.18 5.00
C PRO A 153 -4.20 32.47 5.75
N THR A 154 -4.28 31.15 5.85
CA THR A 154 -3.23 30.32 6.48
C THR A 154 -2.56 29.44 5.46
N ASN A 155 -3.35 28.72 4.67
CA ASN A 155 -2.88 27.83 3.62
C ASN A 155 -3.86 27.86 2.47
N ARG A 156 -3.40 27.46 1.28
CA ARG A 156 -4.28 27.05 0.20
C ARG A 156 -3.85 25.70 -0.34
N TYR A 157 -4.82 24.92 -0.80
CA TYR A 157 -4.58 23.62 -1.38
C TYR A 157 -5.31 23.44 -2.70
N ILE A 158 -4.79 22.54 -3.49
CA ILE A 158 -5.44 22.02 -4.67
C ILE A 158 -5.30 20.51 -4.68
N ARG A 159 -6.37 19.82 -5.10
CA ARG A 159 -6.38 18.35 -5.21
C ARG A 159 -6.63 17.92 -6.64
N GLY A 160 -6.22 16.71 -6.94
CA GLY A 160 -6.52 16.06 -8.19
C GLY A 160 -6.26 14.58 -8.11
N GLU A 161 -6.32 13.95 -9.27
CA GLU A 161 -6.01 12.53 -9.41
C GLU A 161 -4.97 12.32 -10.51
N ILE A 162 -4.22 11.25 -10.36
CA ILE A 162 -3.23 10.78 -11.32
C ILE A 162 -3.56 9.32 -11.65
N LEU A 163 -3.52 8.99 -12.95
CA LEU A 163 -3.67 7.64 -13.45
C LEU A 163 -2.28 7.08 -13.75
N LEU A 164 -1.98 5.94 -13.14
CA LEU A 164 -0.65 5.34 -13.12
C LEU A 164 -0.71 3.87 -13.54
N GLN A 165 0.33 3.41 -14.24
CA GLN A 165 0.67 2.00 -14.35
C GLN A 165 1.95 1.75 -13.55
N ILE A 166 1.82 1.06 -12.42
CA ILE A 166 2.94 0.77 -11.50
C ILE A 166 3.47 -0.63 -11.81
N PRO A 167 4.80 -0.82 -11.98
CA PRO A 167 5.38 -2.12 -12.29
C PRO A 167 5.02 -3.19 -11.24
N GLY A 168 4.76 -4.41 -11.71
CA GLY A 168 4.39 -5.53 -10.86
C GLY A 168 2.95 -5.52 -10.35
N ARG A 169 2.12 -4.54 -10.76
CA ARG A 169 0.68 -4.51 -10.45
C ARG A 169 -0.14 -4.89 -11.70
N PRO A 170 -1.25 -5.65 -11.55
CA PRO A 170 -1.99 -6.18 -12.70
C PRO A 170 -2.81 -5.13 -13.45
N TYR A 171 -3.23 -4.05 -12.80
CA TYR A 171 -4.07 -3.01 -13.40
C TYR A 171 -3.55 -1.61 -13.07
N CYS A 172 -4.13 -0.62 -13.75
CA CYS A 172 -3.84 0.78 -13.51
C CYS A 172 -4.51 1.26 -12.22
N GLN A 173 -3.96 2.33 -11.66
CA GLN A 173 -4.48 2.94 -10.44
C GLN A 173 -4.70 4.42 -10.60
N ALA A 174 -5.84 4.86 -10.09
CA ALA A 174 -6.09 6.25 -9.81
C ALA A 174 -5.69 6.54 -8.35
N GLN A 175 -4.81 7.52 -8.16
CA GLN A 175 -4.36 7.97 -6.85
C GLN A 175 -4.62 9.46 -6.69
N GLU A 176 -5.03 9.89 -5.50
CA GLU A 176 -5.17 11.30 -5.17
C GLU A 176 -3.77 11.95 -5.09
N TRP A 177 -3.71 13.24 -5.41
CA TRP A 177 -2.58 14.08 -5.07
C TRP A 177 -3.09 15.41 -4.52
N VAL A 178 -2.30 16.01 -3.61
CA VAL A 178 -2.58 17.33 -3.05
C VAL A 178 -1.33 18.20 -3.19
N ILE A 179 -1.52 19.44 -3.62
CA ILE A 179 -0.49 20.48 -3.48
C ILE A 179 -1.00 21.50 -2.46
N LYS A 180 -0.11 21.96 -1.59
CA LYS A 180 -0.34 23.03 -0.64
C LYS A 180 0.65 24.18 -0.83
N GLN A 181 0.19 25.38 -0.51
CA GLN A 181 1.04 26.55 -0.29
C GLN A 181 0.65 27.20 1.04
N ALA A 182 1.65 27.60 1.82
CA ALA A 182 1.47 28.31 3.09
C ALA A 182 1.45 29.82 2.85
N TYR A 183 0.57 30.54 3.55
CA TYR A 183 0.55 32.00 3.51
C TYR A 183 1.66 32.58 4.40
N LYS A 184 2.34 33.63 3.94
CA LYS A 184 3.50 34.24 4.61
C LYS A 184 3.35 35.76 4.82
N GLY A 185 2.13 36.24 5.08
CA GLY A 185 1.87 37.64 5.44
C GLY A 185 1.84 38.65 4.30
N GLY A 186 1.98 38.19 3.05
CA GLY A 186 1.90 39.03 1.84
C GLY A 186 1.73 38.25 0.54
N GLY A 187 2.02 36.94 0.58
CA GLY A 187 1.84 36.02 -0.54
C GLY A 187 1.87 34.57 -0.07
N TYR A 188 1.73 33.66 -1.02
CA TYR A 188 1.83 32.23 -0.77
C TYR A 188 3.25 31.72 -1.06
N SER A 189 3.70 30.74 -0.29
CA SER A 189 4.97 30.06 -0.48
C SER A 189 5.01 29.26 -1.78
N ALA A 190 6.18 28.68 -2.07
CA ALA A 190 6.31 27.65 -3.09
C ALA A 190 5.32 26.49 -2.86
N SER A 191 4.87 25.90 -3.97
CA SER A 191 4.03 24.69 -3.99
C SER A 191 4.78 23.50 -3.41
N VAL A 192 4.14 22.79 -2.48
CA VAL A 192 4.64 21.55 -1.89
C VAL A 192 3.60 20.46 -2.11
N ALA A 193 4.03 19.30 -2.60
CA ALA A 193 3.16 18.15 -2.71
C ALA A 193 2.97 17.51 -1.33
N GLU A 194 1.72 17.50 -0.87
CA GLU A 194 1.27 16.76 0.31
C GLU A 194 0.57 15.48 -0.16
N ASN A 195 0.82 14.37 0.52
CA ASN A 195 0.16 13.09 0.24
C ASN A 195 0.31 12.61 -1.21
N VAL A 196 1.55 12.30 -1.61
CA VAL A 196 1.83 11.68 -2.91
C VAL A 196 1.83 10.15 -2.78
N GLY A 197 0.79 9.56 -3.35
CA GLY A 197 0.56 8.12 -3.44
C GLY A 197 0.39 7.43 -2.10
N GLY A 198 0.67 6.13 -2.06
CA GLY A 198 0.49 5.31 -0.85
C GLY A 198 -0.85 4.59 -0.79
N ALA A 199 -1.84 5.02 -1.58
CA ALA A 199 -3.10 4.32 -1.77
C ALA A 199 -3.77 4.75 -3.07
N GLY A 200 -4.61 3.88 -3.63
CA GLY A 200 -5.38 4.15 -4.84
C GLY A 200 -6.48 3.14 -5.07
N TYR A 201 -7.38 3.43 -5.99
CA TYR A 201 -8.35 2.46 -6.49
C TYR A 201 -7.96 1.96 -7.87
N PHE A 202 -8.33 0.72 -8.17
CA PHE A 202 -8.03 0.07 -9.44
C PHE A 202 -9.00 0.49 -10.53
N VAL A 203 -8.48 0.62 -11.74
CA VAL A 203 -9.21 0.98 -12.95
C VAL A 203 -8.58 0.26 -14.14
N MET A 204 -9.34 0.15 -15.23
CA MET A 204 -8.85 -0.31 -16.52
C MET A 204 -7.73 0.60 -17.02
N CYS A 205 -6.67 -0.02 -17.54
CA CYS A 205 -5.64 0.73 -18.26
C CYS A 205 -6.17 1.20 -19.62
N PRO A 206 -5.96 2.47 -20.00
CA PRO A 206 -6.36 3.01 -21.30
C PRO A 206 -5.50 2.48 -22.45
#